data_AF-A0A377DHD2-F1
#
_entry.id   AF-A0A377DHD2-F1
#
_cell.length_a   1.000
_cell.length_b   1.000
_cell.length_c   1.000
_cell.angle_alpha   90.00
_cell.angle_beta   90.00
_cell.angle_gamma   90.00
#
_symmetry.space_group_name_H-M   'P 1'
#
loop_
_entity.id
_entity.type
_entity.pdbx_description
1 polymer ?
#
loop_
_entity_poly.entity_id
_entity_poly.type
_entity_poly.pdbx_seq_one_letter_code
_entity_poly.pdbx_strand_id
1 'polypeptide(L)'
;MVTEEIGVNHVLQDAGIQVIETDLGEYILQLDQDPPSHVVVPAIHKDRHQIRRVLHERLGYEGPETPEAMTLFIRQKIREDFLSAEIGITGCNFAVAETGSVCLVTNEGNARMCTTLPKTHIAVMGMERIAPTFAEVDVLITMLARSAVGARLTGYNTWLTGPREAGHVDGPEEFHLVIVDNGRSEVLASEFRDVLRCIRCGACMNTCPAYRHIGGHGYGSIYPGPIGAVISPLLGGYKDFKDLPYACSLCTACDNVCPVRIPLSKLIFASSSGDG
;
A
#
# COMPACT_ATOMS: atom_id res chain seq x y z
N MET A 1 -0.42 0.33 -3.76
CA MET A 1 -0.38 1.79 -3.45
C MET A 1 0.52 2.57 -4.41
N VAL A 2 1.86 2.50 -4.39
CA VAL A 2 2.67 3.29 -5.36
C VAL A 2 2.54 2.81 -6.81
N THR A 3 2.38 1.50 -7.00
CA THR A 3 2.08 0.91 -8.32
C THR A 3 0.71 1.35 -8.83
N GLU A 4 -0.27 1.42 -7.94
CA GLU A 4 -1.60 1.97 -8.21
C GLU A 4 -1.54 3.46 -8.55
N GLU A 5 -0.73 4.24 -7.83
CA GLU A 5 -0.53 5.69 -8.04
C GLU A 5 -0.08 6.02 -9.47
N ILE A 6 0.78 5.18 -10.05
CA ILE A 6 1.30 5.38 -11.41
C ILE A 6 0.60 4.47 -12.45
N GLY A 7 -0.48 3.78 -12.06
CA GLY A 7 -1.29 2.97 -12.97
C GLY A 7 -0.58 1.76 -13.59
N VAL A 8 0.39 1.15 -12.88
CA VAL A 8 1.21 0.03 -13.43
C VAL A 8 0.34 -1.10 -13.97
N ASN A 9 -0.68 -1.51 -13.21
CA ASN A 9 -1.53 -2.64 -13.58
C ASN A 9 -2.24 -2.39 -14.92
N HIS A 10 -2.82 -1.19 -15.11
CA HIS A 10 -3.50 -0.81 -16.35
C HIS A 10 -2.55 -0.83 -17.55
N VAL A 11 -1.37 -0.22 -17.41
CA VAL A 11 -0.39 -0.15 -18.51
C VAL A 11 0.10 -1.53 -18.93
N LEU A 12 0.35 -2.42 -17.96
CA LEU A 12 0.77 -3.80 -18.24
C LEU A 12 -0.36 -4.62 -18.88
N GLN A 13 -1.59 -4.48 -18.39
CA GLN A 13 -2.76 -5.16 -18.96
C GLN A 13 -3.05 -4.71 -20.40
N ASP A 14 -2.94 -3.41 -20.69
CA ASP A 14 -3.08 -2.86 -22.04
C ASP A 14 -2.00 -3.38 -23.00
N ALA A 15 -0.82 -3.72 -22.47
CA ALA A 15 0.25 -4.38 -23.20
C ALA A 15 0.05 -5.91 -23.36
N GLY A 16 -1.06 -6.46 -22.88
CA GLY A 16 -1.37 -7.90 -22.95
C GLY A 16 -0.66 -8.73 -21.89
N ILE A 17 -0.08 -8.10 -20.85
CA ILE A 17 0.58 -8.80 -19.74
C ILE A 17 -0.47 -9.13 -18.68
N GLN A 18 -0.51 -10.40 -18.28
CA GLN A 18 -1.36 -10.80 -17.16
C GLN A 18 -0.77 -10.31 -15.85
N VAL A 19 -1.52 -9.49 -15.13
CA VAL A 19 -1.16 -8.97 -13.81
C VAL A 19 -2.07 -9.60 -12.77
N ILE A 20 -1.51 -10.18 -11.72
CA ILE A 20 -2.25 -10.88 -10.67
C ILE A 20 -1.85 -10.28 -9.33
N GLU A 21 -2.85 -9.78 -8.59
CA GLU A 21 -2.63 -9.30 -7.24
C GLU A 21 -2.39 -10.47 -6.28
N THR A 22 -1.46 -10.28 -5.35
CA THR A 22 -1.00 -11.37 -4.47
C THR A 22 -1.36 -11.19 -3.01
N ASP A 23 -1.75 -9.97 -2.61
CA ASP A 23 -2.39 -9.71 -1.32
C ASP A 23 -3.82 -10.24 -1.35
N LEU A 24 -4.27 -10.92 -0.30
CA LEU A 24 -5.59 -11.53 -0.28
C LEU A 24 -6.71 -10.52 -0.52
N GLY A 25 -6.61 -9.35 0.10
CA GLY A 25 -7.60 -8.29 -0.03
C GLY A 25 -7.60 -7.70 -1.45
N GLU A 26 -6.42 -7.34 -1.96
CA GLU A 26 -6.30 -6.81 -3.33
C GLU A 26 -6.70 -7.84 -4.40
N TYR A 27 -6.42 -9.13 -4.19
CA TYR A 27 -6.83 -10.19 -5.13
C TYR A 27 -8.35 -10.32 -5.21
N ILE A 28 -9.05 -10.29 -4.06
CA ILE A 28 -10.52 -10.29 -4.04
C ILE A 28 -11.08 -9.08 -4.79
N LEU A 29 -10.47 -7.91 -4.58
CA LEU A 29 -10.86 -6.67 -5.26
C LEU A 29 -10.58 -6.71 -6.77
N GLN A 30 -9.45 -7.29 -7.18
CA GLN A 30 -9.12 -7.51 -8.58
C GLN A 30 -10.15 -8.40 -9.27
N LEU A 31 -10.58 -9.49 -8.62
CA LEU A 31 -11.64 -10.37 -9.13
C LEU A 31 -12.97 -9.62 -9.29
N ASP A 32 -13.31 -8.76 -8.34
CA ASP A 32 -14.57 -8.01 -8.31
C ASP A 32 -14.52 -6.70 -9.13
N GLN A 33 -13.35 -6.32 -9.65
CA GLN A 33 -13.10 -5.04 -10.33
C GLN A 33 -13.50 -3.82 -9.47
N ASP A 34 -13.15 -3.86 -8.18
CA ASP A 34 -13.52 -2.86 -7.18
C ASP A 34 -12.25 -2.20 -6.59
N PRO A 35 -12.16 -0.86 -6.49
CA PRO A 35 -10.97 -0.22 -5.92
C PRO A 35 -10.80 -0.48 -4.40
N PRO A 36 -9.56 -0.36 -3.87
CA PRO A 36 -9.31 -0.47 -2.43
C PRO A 36 -9.90 0.72 -1.67
N SER A 37 -10.41 0.46 -0.46
CA SER A 37 -10.96 1.51 0.41
C SER A 37 -10.10 1.82 1.65
N HIS A 38 -9.05 1.03 1.94
CA HIS A 38 -8.17 1.28 3.07
C HIS A 38 -6.71 0.88 2.81
N VAL A 39 -5.77 1.70 3.27
CA VAL A 39 -4.34 1.55 2.96
C VAL A 39 -3.65 0.31 3.57
N VAL A 40 -4.22 -0.26 4.64
CA VAL A 40 -3.72 -1.49 5.31
C VAL A 40 -4.64 -2.69 5.09
N VAL A 41 -5.92 -2.46 4.79
CA VAL A 41 -6.97 -3.49 4.78
C VAL A 41 -7.87 -3.22 3.58
N PRO A 42 -7.38 -3.40 2.35
CA PRO A 42 -7.96 -2.81 1.14
C PRO A 42 -9.44 -3.15 0.94
N ALA A 43 -9.83 -4.38 1.26
CA ALA A 43 -11.21 -4.87 1.16
C ALA A 43 -12.07 -4.67 2.43
N ILE A 44 -11.73 -3.74 3.35
CA ILE A 44 -12.44 -3.56 4.63
C ILE A 44 -13.95 -3.25 4.48
N HIS A 45 -14.36 -2.78 3.31
CA HIS A 45 -15.75 -2.46 2.98
C HIS A 45 -16.57 -3.69 2.54
N LYS A 46 -15.94 -4.85 2.33
CA LYS A 46 -16.62 -6.10 1.96
C LYS A 46 -16.81 -7.01 3.15
N ASP A 47 -18.01 -7.55 3.30
CA ASP A 47 -18.30 -8.60 4.26
C ASP A 47 -18.04 -10.00 3.69
N ARG A 48 -18.11 -11.01 4.57
CA ARG A 48 -17.85 -12.42 4.22
C ARG A 48 -18.82 -12.97 3.16
N HIS A 49 -20.06 -12.50 3.12
CA HIS A 49 -21.09 -12.96 2.19
C HIS A 49 -20.78 -12.45 0.78
N GLN A 50 -20.41 -11.18 0.70
CA GLN A 50 -19.97 -10.54 -0.56
C GLN A 50 -18.72 -11.22 -1.09
N ILE A 51 -17.71 -11.48 -0.24
CA ILE A 51 -16.49 -12.20 -0.63
C ILE A 51 -16.83 -13.60 -1.16
N ARG A 52 -17.64 -14.38 -0.45
CA ARG A 52 -18.04 -15.73 -0.90
C ARG A 52 -18.72 -15.69 -2.27
N ARG A 53 -19.60 -14.70 -2.50
CA ARG A 53 -20.28 -14.51 -3.78
C ARG A 53 -19.28 -14.25 -4.90
N VAL A 54 -18.31 -13.36 -4.71
CA VAL A 54 -17.25 -13.10 -5.71
C VAL A 54 -16.47 -14.38 -6.03
N LEU A 55 -16.07 -15.15 -5.00
CA LEU A 55 -15.35 -16.41 -5.21
C LEU A 55 -16.20 -17.46 -5.93
N HIS A 56 -17.51 -17.51 -5.65
CA HIS A 56 -18.42 -18.40 -6.36
C HIS A 56 -18.55 -18.00 -7.83
N GLU A 57 -18.87 -16.74 -8.11
CA GLU A 57 -19.12 -16.23 -9.46
C GLU A 57 -17.88 -16.23 -10.35
N ARG A 58 -16.70 -15.95 -9.78
CA ARG A 58 -15.45 -15.80 -10.56
C ARG A 58 -14.60 -17.06 -10.60
N LEU A 59 -14.63 -17.86 -9.54
CA LEU A 59 -13.72 -19.01 -9.37
C LEU A 59 -14.43 -20.33 -9.08
N GLY A 60 -15.77 -20.35 -9.02
CA GLY A 60 -16.55 -21.56 -8.79
C GLY A 60 -16.47 -22.10 -7.35
N TYR A 61 -16.22 -21.24 -6.36
CA TYR A 61 -16.18 -21.67 -4.96
C TYR A 61 -17.56 -22.11 -4.43
N GLU A 62 -17.67 -23.34 -3.94
CA GLU A 62 -18.90 -23.89 -3.34
C GLU A 62 -18.76 -24.21 -1.83
N GLY A 63 -17.61 -23.89 -1.25
CA GLY A 63 -17.30 -24.23 0.14
C GLY A 63 -18.04 -23.38 1.19
N PRO A 64 -17.76 -23.64 2.48
CA PRO A 64 -18.35 -22.93 3.61
C PRO A 64 -18.07 -21.43 3.59
N GLU A 65 -19.01 -20.65 4.14
CA GLU A 65 -18.85 -19.20 4.31
C GLU A 65 -18.05 -18.85 5.57
N THR A 66 -16.84 -19.39 5.68
CA THR A 66 -15.91 -19.06 6.76
C THR A 66 -14.65 -18.42 6.17
N PRO A 67 -14.09 -17.38 6.81
CA PRO A 67 -12.85 -16.75 6.37
C PRO A 67 -11.72 -17.77 6.14
N GLU A 68 -11.62 -18.79 6.99
CA GLU A 68 -10.62 -19.84 6.89
C GLU A 68 -10.77 -20.67 5.62
N ALA A 69 -11.99 -21.11 5.31
CA ALA A 69 -12.25 -21.96 4.14
C ALA A 69 -12.05 -21.19 2.83
N MET A 70 -12.49 -19.93 2.78
CA MET A 70 -12.29 -19.05 1.63
C MET A 70 -10.81 -18.73 1.40
N THR A 71 -10.08 -18.40 2.48
CA THR A 71 -8.63 -18.12 2.41
C THR A 71 -7.83 -19.34 1.93
N LEU A 72 -8.18 -20.54 2.42
CA LEU A 72 -7.53 -21.77 1.97
C LEU A 72 -7.75 -22.04 0.48
N PHE A 73 -8.96 -21.80 -0.02
CA PHE A 73 -9.28 -21.94 -1.44
C PHE A 73 -8.49 -20.94 -2.30
N ILE A 74 -8.48 -19.67 -1.92
CA ILE A 74 -7.72 -18.63 -2.63
C ILE A 74 -6.23 -18.97 -2.64
N ARG A 75 -5.69 -19.40 -1.49
CA ARG A 75 -4.28 -19.81 -1.38
C ARG A 75 -3.91 -20.95 -2.34
N GLN A 76 -4.82 -21.89 -2.60
CA GLN A 76 -4.59 -22.96 -3.57
C GLN A 76 -4.51 -22.40 -5.00
N LYS A 77 -5.42 -21.47 -5.36
CA LYS A 77 -5.44 -20.84 -6.69
C LYS A 77 -4.19 -20.00 -6.96
N ILE A 78 -3.88 -19.04 -6.08
CA ILE A 78 -2.74 -18.13 -6.28
C ILE A 78 -1.40 -18.90 -6.23
N ARG A 79 -1.35 -20.11 -5.65
CA ARG A 79 -0.12 -20.92 -5.61
C ARG A 79 0.41 -21.24 -7.01
N GLU A 80 -0.49 -21.53 -7.94
CA GLU A 80 -0.13 -21.85 -9.34
C GLU A 80 0.43 -20.62 -10.04
N ASP A 81 -0.18 -19.45 -9.79
CA ASP A 81 0.29 -18.16 -10.31
C ASP A 81 1.70 -17.83 -9.81
N PHE A 82 1.97 -18.01 -8.51
CA PHE A 82 3.31 -17.80 -7.96
C PHE A 82 4.40 -18.70 -8.58
N LEU A 83 4.05 -19.93 -8.93
CA LEU A 83 5.00 -20.90 -9.49
C LEU A 83 5.26 -20.68 -10.98
N SER A 84 4.33 -20.02 -11.68
CA SER A 84 4.42 -19.75 -13.11
C SER A 84 4.86 -18.33 -13.44
N ALA A 85 4.76 -17.39 -12.50
CA ALA A 85 5.14 -16.00 -12.69
C ALA A 85 6.64 -15.83 -13.00
N GLU A 86 6.94 -15.08 -14.06
CA GLU A 86 8.30 -14.75 -14.47
C GLU A 86 8.88 -13.55 -13.71
N ILE A 87 8.00 -12.61 -13.34
CA ILE A 87 8.35 -11.34 -12.68
C ILE A 87 7.49 -11.17 -11.42
N GLY A 88 8.14 -10.85 -10.30
CA GLY A 88 7.50 -10.37 -9.09
C GLY A 88 7.61 -8.86 -8.97
N ILE A 89 6.51 -8.18 -8.70
CA ILE A 89 6.49 -6.73 -8.44
C ILE A 89 6.04 -6.52 -6.99
N THR A 90 6.80 -5.73 -6.23
CA THR A 90 6.43 -5.35 -4.87
C THR A 90 6.50 -3.84 -4.67
N GLY A 91 5.76 -3.35 -3.68
CA GLY A 91 6.06 -2.06 -3.09
C GLY A 91 7.36 -2.11 -2.25
N CYS A 92 7.56 -1.07 -1.45
CA CYS A 92 8.61 -0.99 -0.44
C CYS A 92 8.08 -0.15 0.73
N ASN A 93 8.11 -0.69 1.94
CA ASN A 93 7.74 0.08 3.13
C ASN A 93 8.87 1.05 3.50
N PHE A 94 10.10 0.55 3.54
CA PHE A 94 11.32 1.31 3.85
C PHE A 94 12.52 0.74 3.07
N ALA A 95 13.42 1.60 2.63
CA ALA A 95 14.74 1.24 2.11
C ALA A 95 15.82 1.74 3.07
N VAL A 96 16.93 1.00 3.17
CA VAL A 96 18.08 1.33 4.02
C VAL A 96 19.27 1.69 3.14
N ALA A 97 19.73 2.94 3.23
CA ALA A 97 20.79 3.45 2.37
C ALA A 97 22.15 2.79 2.63
N GLU A 98 22.49 2.52 3.90
CA GLU A 98 23.82 1.99 4.26
C GLU A 98 24.11 0.59 3.68
N THR A 99 23.07 -0.21 3.44
CA THR A 99 23.20 -1.57 2.90
C THR A 99 22.58 -1.77 1.53
N GLY A 100 21.83 -0.78 1.01
CA GLY A 100 21.04 -0.94 -0.21
C GLY A 100 19.90 -1.96 -0.06
N SER A 101 19.38 -2.15 1.16
CA SER A 101 18.31 -3.11 1.43
C SER A 101 16.92 -2.49 1.28
N VAL A 102 15.94 -3.27 0.84
CA VAL A 102 14.52 -2.90 0.87
C VAL A 102 13.75 -3.78 1.86
N CYS A 103 12.78 -3.17 2.53
CA CYS A 103 11.95 -3.80 3.56
C CYS A 103 10.50 -3.92 3.11
N LEU A 104 9.94 -5.11 3.30
CA LEU A 104 8.53 -5.41 3.18
C LEU A 104 7.98 -5.79 4.55
N VAL A 105 6.93 -5.09 4.96
CA VAL A 105 6.21 -5.32 6.22
C VAL A 105 4.85 -5.91 5.86
N THR A 106 4.65 -7.20 6.12
CA THR A 106 3.41 -7.90 5.76
C THR A 106 2.88 -8.75 6.90
N ASN A 107 1.57 -9.01 6.89
CA ASN A 107 0.93 -9.99 7.78
C ASN A 107 0.64 -11.31 7.06
N GLU A 108 0.87 -11.34 5.75
CA GLU A 108 0.69 -12.49 4.88
C GLU A 108 2.03 -12.92 4.29
N GLY A 109 2.17 -14.22 3.99
CA GLY A 109 3.41 -14.81 3.43
C GLY A 109 3.53 -14.68 1.91
N ASN A 110 2.61 -13.96 1.26
CA ASN A 110 2.53 -13.75 -0.18
C ASN A 110 3.75 -13.00 -0.74
N ALA A 111 4.19 -11.93 -0.07
CA ALA A 111 5.31 -11.11 -0.49
C ALA A 111 6.60 -11.94 -0.65
N ARG A 112 6.86 -12.87 0.27
CA ARG A 112 8.04 -13.75 0.18
C ARG A 112 8.03 -14.54 -1.13
N MET A 113 6.89 -15.12 -1.50
CA MET A 113 6.77 -15.87 -2.76
C MET A 113 6.97 -14.96 -3.98
N CYS A 114 6.40 -13.75 -3.97
CA CYS A 114 6.61 -12.75 -5.03
C CYS A 114 8.09 -12.36 -5.19
N THR A 115 8.85 -12.37 -4.11
CA THR A 115 10.26 -11.93 -4.10
C THR A 115 11.27 -13.06 -4.30
N THR A 116 10.87 -14.34 -4.18
CA THR A 116 11.82 -15.46 -4.21
C THR A 116 11.59 -16.47 -5.33
N LEU A 117 10.36 -16.60 -5.84
CA LEU A 117 10.03 -17.60 -6.87
C LEU A 117 10.23 -17.07 -8.30
N PRO A 118 9.79 -15.85 -8.65
CA PRO A 118 10.04 -15.29 -9.97
C PRO A 118 11.53 -15.05 -10.21
N LYS A 119 11.96 -15.15 -11.47
CA LYS A 119 13.36 -14.91 -11.86
C LYS A 119 13.74 -13.44 -11.75
N THR A 120 12.79 -12.53 -11.89
CA THR A 120 13.02 -11.09 -11.78
C THR A 120 12.17 -10.50 -10.66
N HIS A 121 12.78 -9.68 -9.81
CA HIS A 121 12.06 -8.90 -8.80
C HIS A 121 12.19 -7.41 -9.09
N ILE A 122 11.06 -6.71 -9.18
CA ILE A 122 10.98 -5.26 -9.30
C ILE A 122 10.37 -4.68 -8.02
N ALA A 123 11.16 -3.91 -7.28
CA ALA A 123 10.66 -3.12 -6.16
C ALA A 123 10.35 -1.69 -6.62
N VAL A 124 9.15 -1.20 -6.30
CA VAL A 124 8.72 0.17 -6.61
C VAL A 124 8.52 0.93 -5.30
N MET A 125 9.11 2.11 -5.19
CA MET A 125 9.03 2.94 -3.99
C MET A 125 8.93 4.42 -4.34
N GLY A 126 8.24 5.20 -3.51
CA GLY A 126 8.39 6.65 -3.56
C GLY A 126 9.75 7.09 -2.98
N MET A 127 10.30 8.20 -3.45
CA MET A 127 11.60 8.71 -2.98
C MET A 127 11.66 8.97 -1.45
N GLU A 128 10.51 9.15 -0.80
CA GLU A 128 10.40 9.40 0.63
C GLU A 128 10.59 8.16 1.51
N ARG A 129 10.70 6.97 0.91
CA ARG A 129 10.74 5.68 1.61
C ARG A 129 12.14 5.26 2.08
N ILE A 130 13.15 6.14 2.01
CA ILE A 130 14.53 5.81 2.37
C ILE A 130 14.91 6.31 3.77
N ALA A 131 15.60 5.47 4.52
CA ALA A 131 16.23 5.78 5.80
C ALA A 131 17.75 5.51 5.72
N PRO A 132 18.58 6.20 6.53
CA PRO A 132 20.02 6.05 6.45
C PRO A 132 20.48 4.67 6.96
N THR A 133 20.00 4.22 8.13
CA THR A 133 20.43 2.96 8.76
C THR A 133 19.27 2.09 9.22
N PHE A 134 19.56 0.84 9.57
CA PHE A 134 18.58 -0.06 10.21
C PHE A 134 18.04 0.48 11.53
N ALA A 135 18.81 1.30 12.27
CA ALA A 135 18.38 1.85 13.55
C ALA A 135 17.17 2.78 13.39
N GLU A 136 17.14 3.62 12.35
CA GLU A 136 15.97 4.45 12.06
C GLU A 136 14.78 3.60 11.60
N VAL A 137 15.01 2.57 10.78
CA VAL A 137 13.92 1.72 10.29
C VAL A 137 13.29 0.87 11.40
N ASP A 138 14.05 0.38 12.37
CA ASP A 138 13.53 -0.36 13.52
C ASP A 138 12.46 0.44 14.28
N VAL A 139 12.72 1.74 14.49
CA VAL A 139 11.76 2.67 15.10
C VAL A 139 10.52 2.84 14.22
N LEU A 140 10.71 3.01 12.91
CA LEU A 140 9.62 3.20 11.95
C LEU A 140 8.71 1.96 11.83
N ILE A 141 9.27 0.75 11.76
CA ILE A 141 8.52 -0.51 11.73
C ILE A 141 7.76 -0.72 13.03
N THR A 142 8.40 -0.44 14.18
CA THR A 142 7.75 -0.55 15.49
C THR A 142 6.54 0.38 15.59
N MET A 143 6.67 1.62 15.12
CA MET A 143 5.55 2.56 15.07
C MET A 143 4.47 2.12 14.07
N LEU A 144 4.87 1.66 12.87
CA LEU A 144 3.97 1.18 11.83
C LEU A 144 3.05 0.07 12.35
N ALA A 145 3.63 -1.00 12.91
CA ALA A 145 2.87 -2.17 13.36
C ALA A 145 1.86 -1.81 14.47
N ARG A 146 2.29 -0.99 15.44
CA ARG A 146 1.44 -0.57 16.56
C ARG A 146 0.32 0.38 16.12
N SER A 147 0.63 1.34 15.26
CA SER A 147 -0.36 2.31 14.79
C SER A 147 -1.33 1.73 13.75
N ALA A 148 -0.89 0.75 12.95
CA ALA A 148 -1.72 0.17 11.90
C ALA A 148 -2.70 -0.86 12.43
N VAL A 149 -2.21 -1.86 13.16
CA VAL A 149 -2.99 -3.03 13.56
C VAL A 149 -2.92 -3.32 15.07
N GLY A 150 -2.27 -2.46 15.85
CA GLY A 150 -2.11 -2.66 17.30
C GLY A 150 -1.16 -3.81 17.67
N ALA A 151 -0.42 -4.36 16.70
CA ALA A 151 0.51 -5.45 16.94
C ALA A 151 1.86 -4.93 17.44
N ARG A 152 2.58 -5.76 18.20
CA ARG A 152 3.96 -5.45 18.62
C ARG A 152 4.91 -5.38 17.42
N LEU A 153 4.70 -6.29 16.46
CA LEU A 153 5.38 -6.41 15.19
C LEU A 153 4.43 -7.13 14.22
N THR A 154 4.59 -6.93 12.91
CA THR A 154 3.84 -7.68 11.90
C THR A 154 4.30 -9.13 11.78
N GLY A 155 3.49 -9.97 11.13
CA GLY A 155 3.81 -11.39 10.94
C GLY A 155 5.13 -11.64 10.21
N TYR A 156 5.46 -10.80 9.22
CA TYR A 156 6.68 -10.87 8.45
C TYR A 156 7.31 -9.48 8.28
N ASN A 157 8.63 -9.44 8.43
CA ASN A 157 9.49 -8.30 8.09
C ASN A 157 10.59 -8.85 7.21
N THR A 158 10.43 -8.69 5.89
CA THR A 158 11.33 -9.27 4.90
C THR A 158 12.30 -8.20 4.43
N TRP A 159 13.58 -8.54 4.45
CA TRP A 159 14.67 -7.66 4.01
C TRP A 159 15.34 -8.27 2.79
N LEU A 160 15.44 -7.49 1.72
CA LEU A 160 16.00 -7.93 0.45
C LEU A 160 17.18 -7.02 0.11
N THR A 161 18.32 -7.63 -0.20
CA THR A 161 19.57 -6.92 -0.53
C THR A 161 20.06 -7.42 -1.88
N GLY A 162 19.35 -7.04 -2.95
CA GLY A 162 19.67 -7.42 -4.32
C GLY A 162 19.22 -8.83 -4.71
N PRO A 163 19.70 -9.35 -5.86
CA PRO A 163 19.35 -10.66 -6.38
C PRO A 163 20.06 -11.79 -5.63
N ARG A 164 19.71 -13.05 -5.96
CA ARG A 164 20.39 -14.22 -5.39
C ARG A 164 21.86 -14.25 -5.78
N GLU A 165 22.71 -14.69 -4.85
CA GLU A 165 24.13 -14.89 -5.10
C GLU A 165 24.42 -16.32 -5.60
N ALA A 166 25.62 -16.54 -6.12
CA ALA A 166 26.07 -17.86 -6.54
C ALA A 166 26.02 -18.86 -5.37
N GLY A 167 25.31 -19.96 -5.54
CA GLY A 167 25.15 -21.00 -4.51
C GLY A 167 23.90 -20.83 -3.64
N HIS A 168 23.15 -19.74 -3.77
CA HIS A 168 21.80 -19.64 -3.18
C HIS A 168 20.84 -20.57 -3.93
N VAL A 169 19.99 -21.25 -3.16
CA VAL A 169 19.01 -22.23 -3.69
C VAL A 169 17.73 -21.57 -4.21
N ASP A 170 17.43 -20.36 -3.75
CA ASP A 170 16.24 -19.58 -4.07
C ASP A 170 16.56 -18.08 -4.22
N GLY A 171 15.60 -17.31 -4.73
CA GLY A 171 15.72 -15.88 -4.96
C GLY A 171 15.70 -15.51 -6.45
N PRO A 172 15.52 -14.21 -6.74
CA PRO A 172 15.47 -13.72 -8.10
C PRO A 172 16.88 -13.68 -8.71
N GLU A 173 16.98 -13.95 -9.99
CA GLU A 173 18.21 -13.80 -10.79
C GLU A 173 18.53 -12.32 -11.05
N GLU A 174 17.50 -11.50 -11.21
CA GLU A 174 17.60 -10.07 -11.51
C GLU A 174 16.79 -9.24 -10.52
N PHE A 175 17.33 -8.10 -10.09
CA PHE A 175 16.66 -7.15 -9.20
C PHE A 175 16.68 -5.74 -9.78
N HIS A 176 15.50 -5.11 -9.82
CA HIS A 176 15.33 -3.72 -10.25
C HIS A 176 14.67 -2.90 -9.15
N LEU A 177 15.22 -1.72 -8.86
CA LEU A 177 14.64 -0.74 -7.96
C LEU A 177 14.16 0.48 -8.77
N VAL A 178 12.86 0.77 -8.68
CA VAL A 178 12.25 1.96 -9.28
C VAL A 178 11.92 2.95 -8.17
N ILE A 179 12.64 4.07 -8.14
CA ILE A 179 12.39 5.19 -7.22
C ILE A 179 11.56 6.23 -7.95
N VAL A 180 10.35 6.45 -7.45
CA VAL A 180 9.34 7.33 -8.04
C VAL A 180 9.36 8.68 -7.33
N ASP A 181 9.63 9.74 -8.09
CA ASP A 181 9.43 11.11 -7.64
C ASP A 181 7.94 11.48 -7.73
N ASN A 182 7.38 11.55 -8.95
CA ASN A 182 5.98 11.88 -9.22
C ASN A 182 5.51 13.15 -8.48
N GLY A 183 6.32 14.22 -8.50
CA GLY A 183 6.03 15.49 -7.83
C GLY A 183 6.48 15.58 -6.37
N ARG A 184 7.01 14.50 -5.78
CA ARG A 184 7.49 14.50 -4.38
C ARG A 184 8.65 15.48 -4.14
N SER A 185 9.50 15.74 -5.12
CA SER A 185 10.58 16.72 -5.01
C SER A 185 10.04 18.14 -4.86
N GLU A 186 8.94 18.48 -5.54
CA GLU A 186 8.25 19.76 -5.39
C GLU A 186 7.57 19.85 -4.01
N VAL A 187 6.89 18.77 -3.60
CA VAL A 187 6.30 18.66 -2.25
C VAL A 187 7.36 18.84 -1.17
N LEU A 188 8.54 18.24 -1.33
CA LEU A 188 9.67 18.34 -0.40
C LEU A 188 10.21 19.78 -0.29
N ALA A 189 10.17 20.54 -1.38
CA ALA A 189 10.56 21.95 -1.42
C ALA A 189 9.47 22.91 -0.88
N SER A 190 8.22 22.45 -0.81
CA SER A 190 7.07 23.25 -0.37
C SER A 190 6.84 23.24 1.15
N GLU A 191 5.82 23.97 1.61
CA GLU A 191 5.35 23.87 3.00
C GLU A 191 4.72 22.51 3.34
N PHE A 192 4.36 21.71 2.32
CA PHE A 192 3.72 20.40 2.48
C PHE A 192 4.70 19.24 2.74
N ARG A 193 6.02 19.49 2.76
CA ARG A 193 7.08 18.46 2.92
C ARG A 193 6.84 17.45 4.04
N ASP A 194 6.17 17.87 5.11
CA ASP A 194 5.85 17.03 6.25
C ASP A 194 4.95 15.84 5.89
N VAL A 195 4.13 15.96 4.83
CA VAL A 195 3.29 14.86 4.35
C VAL A 195 4.11 13.64 3.91
N LEU A 196 5.34 13.86 3.44
CA LEU A 196 6.26 12.81 2.98
C LEU A 196 6.80 11.95 4.12
N ARG A 197 6.65 12.37 5.38
CA ARG A 197 6.98 11.54 6.55
C ARG A 197 6.04 10.35 6.73
N CYS A 198 4.94 10.28 5.97
CA CYS A 198 3.87 9.31 6.18
C CYS A 198 4.34 7.87 5.99
N ILE A 199 4.25 7.05 7.02
CA ILE A 199 4.60 5.61 6.99
C ILE A 199 3.44 4.70 6.54
N ARG A 200 2.32 5.26 6.08
CA ARG A 200 1.14 4.51 5.60
C ARG A 200 0.49 3.58 6.65
N CYS A 201 0.51 3.97 7.92
CA CYS A 201 -0.10 3.17 8.99
C CYS A 201 -1.64 3.25 9.05
N GLY A 202 -2.29 4.19 8.36
CA GLY A 202 -3.76 4.32 8.39
C GLY A 202 -4.35 4.87 9.70
N ALA A 203 -3.56 5.17 10.74
CA ALA A 203 -4.06 5.68 12.02
C ALA A 203 -4.92 6.95 11.88
N CYS A 204 -4.51 7.87 11.00
CA CYS A 204 -5.28 9.08 10.71
C CYS A 204 -6.66 8.78 10.10
N MET A 205 -6.79 7.71 9.32
CA MET A 205 -8.05 7.30 8.70
C MET A 205 -8.99 6.71 9.75
N ASN A 206 -8.47 5.81 10.59
CA ASN A 206 -9.25 5.10 11.61
C ASN A 206 -9.86 6.02 12.68
N THR A 207 -9.18 7.14 12.98
CA THR A 207 -9.70 8.18 13.89
C THR A 207 -10.62 9.19 13.20
N CYS A 208 -10.53 9.34 11.88
CA CYS A 208 -11.24 10.40 11.16
C CYS A 208 -12.76 10.15 11.13
N PRO A 209 -13.59 11.07 11.65
CA PRO A 209 -15.04 10.90 11.66
C PRO A 209 -15.63 10.85 10.24
N ALA A 210 -15.10 11.63 9.30
CA ALA A 210 -15.56 11.63 7.91
C ALA A 210 -15.29 10.27 7.25
N TYR A 211 -14.04 9.77 7.32
CA TYR A 211 -13.67 8.46 6.79
C TYR A 211 -14.54 7.33 7.35
N ARG A 212 -14.83 7.34 8.66
CA ARG A 212 -15.68 6.33 9.30
C ARG A 212 -17.13 6.33 8.82
N HIS A 213 -17.64 7.45 8.30
CA HIS A 213 -19.02 7.54 7.80
C HIS A 213 -19.13 7.28 6.30
N ILE A 214 -18.20 7.80 5.50
CA ILE A 214 -18.28 7.72 4.02
C ILE A 214 -17.41 6.59 3.42
N GLY A 215 -16.54 5.97 4.22
CA GLY A 215 -15.58 4.98 3.76
C GLY A 215 -14.45 5.58 2.92
N GLY A 216 -13.56 4.72 2.40
CA GLY A 216 -12.46 5.16 1.53
C GLY A 216 -12.91 5.60 0.14
N HIS A 217 -13.89 4.90 -0.44
CA HIS A 217 -14.42 5.22 -1.77
C HIS A 217 -15.02 6.63 -1.85
N GLY A 218 -15.57 7.15 -0.75
CA GLY A 218 -16.09 8.51 -0.69
C GLY A 218 -15.05 9.61 -0.91
N TYR A 219 -13.76 9.28 -0.86
CA TYR A 219 -12.67 10.21 -1.18
C TYR A 219 -12.29 10.20 -2.67
N GLY A 220 -12.80 9.28 -3.49
CA GLY A 220 -12.48 9.25 -4.94
C GLY A 220 -10.98 9.21 -5.27
N SER A 221 -10.14 8.74 -4.35
CA SER A 221 -8.69 8.70 -4.47
C SER A 221 -8.16 7.38 -3.91
N ILE A 222 -7.08 6.89 -4.51
CA ILE A 222 -6.31 5.73 -4.03
C ILE A 222 -5.72 5.97 -2.63
N TYR A 223 -5.57 7.24 -2.25
CA TYR A 223 -5.18 7.66 -0.91
C TYR A 223 -6.41 8.24 -0.22
N PRO A 224 -7.13 7.46 0.61
CA PRO A 224 -8.28 7.96 1.35
C PRO A 224 -7.92 8.63 2.68
N GLY A 225 -8.90 9.29 3.29
CA GLY A 225 -8.81 9.89 4.62
C GLY A 225 -7.94 11.15 4.70
N PRO A 226 -7.55 11.58 5.91
CA PRO A 226 -6.82 12.84 6.11
C PRO A 226 -5.48 12.93 5.36
N ILE A 227 -4.73 11.83 5.27
CA ILE A 227 -3.50 11.79 4.45
C ILE A 227 -3.82 11.99 2.97
N GLY A 228 -4.90 11.37 2.50
CA GLY A 228 -5.43 11.47 1.16
C GLY A 228 -5.80 12.88 0.74
N ALA A 229 -6.48 13.59 1.63
CA ALA A 229 -6.89 14.98 1.41
C ALA A 229 -5.71 15.95 1.21
N VAL A 230 -4.52 15.59 1.67
CA VAL A 230 -3.29 16.37 1.43
C VAL A 230 -2.55 15.84 0.20
N ILE A 231 -2.28 14.53 0.14
CA ILE A 231 -1.34 13.99 -0.85
C ILE A 231 -1.95 13.85 -2.25
N SER A 232 -3.27 13.63 -2.37
CA SER A 232 -3.90 13.44 -3.69
C SER A 232 -3.87 14.70 -4.55
N PRO A 233 -4.23 15.90 -4.04
CA PRO A 233 -4.05 17.14 -4.80
C PRO A 233 -2.60 17.42 -5.20
N LEU A 234 -1.64 17.07 -4.33
CA LEU A 234 -0.21 17.34 -4.56
C LEU A 234 0.40 16.44 -5.64
N LEU A 235 -0.01 15.16 -5.72
CA LEU A 235 0.56 14.20 -6.69
C LEU A 235 -0.31 14.04 -7.94
N GLY A 236 -1.64 14.08 -7.78
CA GLY A 236 -2.60 13.88 -8.86
C GLY A 236 -3.16 15.19 -9.45
N GLY A 237 -2.78 16.34 -8.89
CA GLY A 237 -3.20 17.66 -9.34
C GLY A 237 -4.45 18.18 -8.66
N TYR A 238 -4.46 19.48 -8.36
CA TYR A 238 -5.57 20.14 -7.66
C TYR A 238 -6.91 20.09 -8.40
N LYS A 239 -6.90 20.08 -9.74
CA LYS A 239 -8.14 20.12 -10.53
C LYS A 239 -9.09 18.97 -10.19
N ASP A 240 -8.54 17.77 -10.03
CA ASP A 240 -9.32 16.55 -9.86
C ASP A 240 -9.60 16.25 -8.37
N PHE A 241 -8.81 16.83 -7.46
CA PHE A 241 -8.86 16.53 -6.02
C PHE A 241 -9.16 17.73 -5.11
N LYS A 242 -9.47 18.91 -5.66
CA LYS A 242 -9.74 20.15 -4.91
C LYS A 242 -10.84 20.03 -3.84
N ASP A 243 -11.76 19.10 -4.01
CA ASP A 243 -12.91 18.95 -3.11
C ASP A 243 -12.55 18.17 -1.84
N LEU A 244 -11.45 17.40 -1.85
CA LEU A 244 -11.06 16.54 -0.73
C LEU A 244 -10.74 17.28 0.58
N PRO A 245 -10.01 18.42 0.56
CA PRO A 245 -9.80 19.19 1.77
C PRO A 245 -11.11 19.62 2.46
N TYR A 246 -12.19 19.86 1.70
CA TYR A 246 -13.48 20.29 2.24
C TYR A 246 -14.27 19.16 2.91
N ALA A 247 -13.87 17.89 2.76
CA ALA A 247 -14.44 16.78 3.53
C ALA A 247 -13.99 16.78 5.01
N CYS A 248 -12.96 17.57 5.36
CA CYS A 248 -12.38 17.60 6.70
C CYS A 248 -13.11 18.60 7.61
N SER A 249 -13.52 18.15 8.81
CA SER A 249 -14.09 19.02 9.84
C SER A 249 -13.04 19.81 10.66
N LEU A 250 -11.75 19.67 10.32
CA LEU A 250 -10.61 20.25 11.05
C LEU A 250 -10.61 19.98 12.56
N CYS A 251 -11.16 18.84 12.99
CA CYS A 251 -11.23 18.45 14.40
C CYS A 251 -9.88 18.02 15.02
N THR A 252 -8.78 18.09 14.26
CA THR A 252 -7.39 17.78 14.66
C THR A 252 -7.14 16.38 15.26
N ALA A 253 -8.09 15.46 15.19
CA ALA A 253 -7.94 14.11 15.73
C ALA A 253 -6.79 13.33 15.07
N CYS A 254 -6.62 13.51 13.75
CA CYS A 254 -5.54 12.87 12.98
C CYS A 254 -4.13 13.29 13.43
N ASP A 255 -3.95 14.54 13.87
CA ASP A 255 -2.66 15.06 14.32
C ASP A 255 -2.22 14.38 15.62
N ASN A 256 -3.18 14.13 16.53
CA ASN A 256 -2.92 13.51 17.83
C ASN A 256 -2.51 12.04 17.73
N VAL A 257 -2.95 11.33 16.68
CA VAL A 257 -2.68 9.89 16.51
C VAL A 257 -1.54 9.60 15.53
N CYS A 258 -1.03 10.61 14.82
CA CYS A 258 0.01 10.41 13.82
C CYS A 258 1.36 10.07 14.50
N PRO A 259 1.90 8.85 14.36
CA PRO A 259 3.13 8.47 15.08
C PRO A 259 4.36 9.25 14.61
N VAL A 260 4.33 9.73 13.37
CA VAL A 260 5.40 10.50 12.73
C VAL A 260 5.13 12.01 12.74
N ARG A 261 4.15 12.47 13.53
CA ARG A 261 3.85 13.89 13.82
C ARG A 261 3.69 14.75 12.56
N ILE A 262 2.88 14.30 11.61
CA ILE A 262 2.45 15.09 10.47
C ILE A 262 1.29 15.99 10.93
N PRO A 263 1.37 17.31 10.76
CA PRO A 263 0.30 18.23 11.13
C PRO A 263 -0.79 18.23 10.05
N LEU A 264 -1.49 17.11 9.88
CA LEU A 264 -2.45 16.89 8.80
C LEU A 264 -3.55 17.95 8.78
N SER A 265 -4.08 18.37 9.92
CA SER A 265 -5.12 19.41 9.95
C SER A 265 -4.63 20.74 9.37
N LYS A 266 -3.39 21.16 9.70
CA LYS A 266 -2.76 22.36 9.17
C LYS A 266 -2.52 22.23 7.66
N LEU A 267 -2.00 21.09 7.21
CA LEU A 267 -1.74 20.85 5.79
C LEU A 267 -3.04 20.81 4.97
N ILE A 268 -4.10 20.23 5.51
CA ILE A 268 -5.43 20.23 4.86
C ILE A 268 -5.95 21.67 4.74
N PHE A 269 -5.82 22.47 5.79
CA PHE A 269 -6.23 23.88 5.77
C PHE A 269 -5.46 24.70 4.73
N ALA A 270 -4.13 24.51 4.64
CA ALA A 270 -3.32 25.17 3.62
C ALA A 270 -3.72 24.73 2.19
N SER A 271 -4.01 23.44 2.01
CA SER A 271 -4.46 22.90 0.71
C SER A 271 -5.82 23.47 0.27
N SER A 272 -6.74 23.76 1.20
CA SER A 272 -8.05 24.33 0.87
C SER A 272 -8.02 25.84 0.58
N SER A 273 -6.91 26.53 0.87
CA SER A 273 -6.78 27.98 0.65
C SER A 273 -6.40 28.34 -0.79
N GLY A 274 -6.04 27.37 -1.63
CA GLY A 274 -5.72 27.57 -3.04
C GLY A 274 -4.30 28.10 -3.32
N ASP A 275 -3.42 28.12 -2.30
CA ASP A 275 -2.03 28.58 -2.41
C ASP A 275 -1.04 27.45 -2.79
N GLY A 276 -1.50 26.46 -3.55
CA GLY A 276 -0.70 25.34 -4.06
C GLY A 276 -0.04 25.63 -5.39
#